data_AF-A0A257CMU8-F1
#
_entry.id   AF-A0A257CMU8-F1
#
_cell.length_a   1.000
_cell.length_b   1.000
_cell.length_c   1.000
_cell.angle_alpha   90.00
_cell.angle_beta   90.00
_cell.angle_gamma   90.00
#
_symmetry.space_group_name_H-M   'P 1'
#
loop_
_entity.id
_entity.type
_entity.pdbx_description
1 polymer ?
#
loop_
_entity_poly.entity_id
_entity_poly.type
_entity_poly.pdbx_seq_one_letter_code
_entity_poly.pdbx_strand_id
1 'polypeptide(L)' 'METNEWIARCSARLHAQWPRLHREQRDEVARDLWHDQRWQQSEPEVAVVEWLSQGIPVPVGTQL' A
#
# COMPACT_ATOMS: atom_id res chain seq x y z
N MET A 1 -3.98 -14.10 -8.05
CA MET A 1 -2.75 -13.89 -7.26
C MET A 1 -3.08 -14.19 -5.81
N GLU A 2 -2.21 -14.93 -5.11
CA GLU A 2 -2.39 -15.16 -3.67
C GLU A 2 -2.07 -13.89 -2.87
N THR A 3 -2.74 -13.71 -1.73
CA THR A 3 -2.57 -12.54 -0.86
C THR A 3 -1.10 -12.27 -0.49
N ASN A 4 -0.34 -13.33 -0.18
CA ASN A 4 1.07 -13.21 0.18
C ASN A 4 1.95 -12.73 -0.98
N GLU A 5 1.64 -13.15 -2.21
CA GLU A 5 2.33 -12.70 -3.42
C GLU A 5 2.02 -11.23 -3.70
N TRP A 6 0.76 -10.82 -3.55
CA TRP A 6 0.34 -9.42 -3.70
C TRP A 6 1.05 -8.51 -2.70
N ILE A 7 1.08 -8.91 -1.41
CA ILE A 7 1.75 -8.18 -0.33
C ILE A 7 3.26 -8.06 -0.61
N ALA A 8 3.92 -9.14 -1.03
CA ALA A 8 5.35 -9.12 -1.31
C ALA A 8 5.72 -8.15 -2.45
N ARG A 9 4.91 -8.11 -3.51
CA ARG A 9 5.11 -7.20 -4.66
C ARG A 9 4.87 -5.75 -4.27
N CYS A 10 3.82 -5.47 -3.50
CA CYS A 10 3.58 -4.14 -2.93
C CYS A 10 4.74 -3.70 -2.02
N SER A 11 5.19 -4.56 -1.12
CA SER A 11 6.29 -4.29 -0.20
C SER A 11 7.60 -4.00 -0.93
N ALA A 12 7.88 -4.71 -2.03
CA ALA A 12 9.02 -4.43 -2.90
C ALA A 12 8.90 -3.06 -3.60
N ARG A 13 7.71 -2.69 -4.08
CA ARG A 13 7.47 -1.39 -4.69
C ARG A 13 7.60 -0.23 -3.70
N LEU A 14 7.09 -0.41 -2.48
CA LEU A 14 7.23 0.54 -1.37
C LEU A 14 8.70 0.69 -0.95
N HIS A 15 9.47 -0.39 -0.95
CA HIS A 15 10.91 -0.35 -0.67
C HIS A 15 11.68 0.53 -1.65
N ALA A 16 11.34 0.47 -2.95
CA ALA A 16 11.98 1.29 -3.96
C ALA A 16 11.77 2.79 -3.71
N GLN A 17 10.64 3.18 -3.12
CA GLN A 17 10.33 4.57 -2.79
C GLN A 17 10.91 4.98 -1.42
N TRP A 18 10.85 4.09 -0.44
CA TRP A 18 11.33 4.32 0.92
C TRP A 18 12.23 3.16 1.40
N PRO A 19 13.49 3.14 0.97
CA PRO A 19 14.42 2.07 1.32
C PRO A 19 14.75 2.03 2.83
N ARG A 20 14.52 3.13 3.54
CA ARG A 20 14.71 3.24 5.00
C ARG A 20 13.52 2.69 5.80
N LEU A 21 12.38 2.42 5.17
CA LEU A 21 11.19 1.93 5.83
C LEU A 21 11.33 0.42 6.11
N HIS A 22 11.02 0.00 7.34
CA HIS A 22 11.13 -1.40 7.73
C HIS A 22 10.19 -2.28 6.91
N ARG A 23 10.60 -3.52 6.65
CA ARG A 23 9.81 -4.47 5.87
C ARG A 23 8.44 -4.72 6.51
N GLU A 24 8.39 -4.82 7.83
CA GLU A 24 7.14 -5.05 8.58
C GLU A 24 6.13 -3.92 8.34
N GLN A 25 6.58 -2.66 8.39
CA GLN A 25 5.74 -1.49 8.11
C GLN A 25 5.25 -1.45 6.66
N ARG A 26 6.09 -1.87 5.70
CA ARG A 26 5.71 -1.98 4.29
C ARG A 26 4.68 -3.08 4.06
N ASP A 27 4.87 -4.22 4.71
CA ASP A 27 3.95 -5.35 4.63
C ASP A 27 2.61 -5.01 5.28
N GLU A 28 2.61 -4.22 6.36
CA GLU A 28 1.40 -3.70 7.01
C GLU A 28 0.60 -2.80 6.08
N VAL A 29 1.24 -1.79 5.47
CA VAL A 29 0.60 -0.94 4.44
C VAL A 29 0.08 -1.76 3.26
N ALA A 30 0.82 -2.78 2.82
CA ALA A 30 0.39 -3.67 1.76
C ALA A 30 -0.82 -4.53 2.17
N ARG A 31 -0.95 -4.93 3.44
CA ARG A 31 -2.15 -5.61 3.94
C ARG A 31 -3.34 -4.67 3.97
N ASP A 32 -3.15 -3.43 4.40
CA ASP A 32 -4.22 -2.41 4.44
C ASP A 32 -4.73 -2.12 3.03
N LEU A 33 -3.81 -1.94 2.08
CA LEU A 33 -4.14 -1.80 0.66
C LEU A 33 -4.90 -3.03 0.12
N TRP A 34 -4.46 -4.24 0.49
CA TRP A 34 -5.16 -5.47 0.09
C TRP A 34 -6.56 -5.55 0.67
N HIS A 35 -6.82 -5.04 1.88
CA HIS A 35 -8.16 -5.05 2.47
C HIS A 35 -9.16 -4.16 1.72
N ASP A 36 -8.69 -3.13 1.03
CA ASP A 36 -9.52 -2.26 0.20
C ASP A 36 -9.68 -2.87 -1.21
N GLN A 37 -10.91 -3.31 -1.50
CA GLN A 37 -11.26 -3.97 -2.76
C GLN A 37 -10.95 -3.13 -4.00
N ARG A 38 -10.89 -1.80 -3.88
CA ARG A 38 -10.51 -0.91 -4.98
C ARG A 38 -9.12 -1.25 -5.52
N TRP A 39 -8.18 -1.55 -4.63
CA TRP A 39 -6.78 -1.83 -5.00
C TRP A 39 -6.58 -3.26 -5.45
N GLN A 40 -7.40 -4.20 -4.97
CA GLN A 40 -7.39 -5.60 -5.45
C GLN A 40 -7.71 -5.71 -6.95
N GLN A 41 -8.43 -4.74 -7.51
CA GLN A 41 -8.75 -4.69 -8.94
C GLN A 41 -7.57 -4.26 -9.83
N SER A 42 -6.46 -3.82 -9.23
CA SER A 42 -5.24 -3.39 -9.93
C SER A 42 -4.05 -4.30 -9.61
N GLU A 43 -3.03 -4.26 -10.47
CA GLU A 43 -1.75 -4.88 -10.13
C GLU A 43 -1.12 -4.20 -8.90
N PRO A 44 -0.43 -4.95 -8.03
CA PRO A 44 0.12 -4.43 -6.77
C PRO A 44 1.07 -3.25 -6.98
N GLU A 45 1.91 -3.31 -8.02
CA GLU A 45 2.83 -2.22 -8.35
C GLU A 45 2.07 -0.94 -8.76
N VAL A 46 0.96 -1.08 -9.48
CA VAL A 46 0.08 0.03 -9.91
C VAL A 46 -0.70 0.58 -8.72
N ALA A 47 -1.32 -0.30 -7.93
CA ALA A 47 -2.08 0.08 -6.74
C ALA A 47 -1.25 0.91 -5.77
N VAL A 48 0.00 0.50 -5.51
CA VAL A 48 0.92 1.28 -4.68
C VAL A 48 1.21 2.64 -5.29
N VAL A 49 1.50 2.73 -6.60
CA VAL A 49 1.78 4.02 -7.26
C VAL A 49 0.58 4.97 -7.19
N GLU A 50 -0.61 4.45 -7.44
CA GLU A 50 -1.85 5.22 -7.37
C GLU A 50 -2.13 5.69 -5.94
N TRP A 51 -1.99 4.79 -4.95
CA TRP A 51 -2.14 5.12 -3.53
C TRP A 51 -1.13 6.19 -3.08
N LEU A 52 0.13 6.07 -3.49
CA LEU A 52 1.16 7.08 -3.24
C LEU A 52 0.81 8.43 -3.86
N SER A 53 0.23 8.41 -5.06
CA SER A 53 -0.18 9.62 -5.78
C SER A 53 -1.39 10.31 -5.16
N GLN A 54 -2.22 9.58 -4.40
CA GLN A 54 -3.33 10.18 -3.64
C GLN A 54 -2.85 10.97 -2.42
N GLY A 55 -1.58 10.79 -1.99
CA GLY A 55 -1.07 11.29 -0.73
C GLY A 55 -1.68 10.54 0.47
N ILE A 56 -1.08 10.67 1.65
CA ILE A 56 -1.65 10.08 2.87
C ILE A 56 -3.05 10.69 3.05
N PRO A 57 -4.14 9.90 3.00
CA PRO A 57 -5.46 10.44 3.26
C PRO A 57 -5.45 11.04 4.67
N VAL A 58 -5.62 12.35 4.75
CA VAL A 58 -5.83 13.03 6.02
C VAL A 58 -7.06 12.36 6.64
N PRO A 59 -6.98 11.82 7.87
CA PRO A 59 -8.15 11.24 8.50
C PRO A 59 -9.24 12.31 8.56
N VAL A 60 -10.35 12.07 7.85
CA VAL A 60 -11.53 12.92 7.92
C VAL A 60 -12.17 12.71 9.30
N GLY A 61 -11.65 13.44 10.29
CA GLY A 61 -11.98 13.18 11.69
C GLY A 61 -11.50 14.23 12.68
N THR A 62 -11.13 15.43 12.23
CA THR A 62 -11.01 16.58 13.14
C THR A 62 -12.11 17.58 12.77
N GLN A 63 -13.34 17.22 13.13
CA GLN A 63 -14.40 18.21 13.28
C GLN A 63 -14.18 18.86 14.65
N LEU A 64 -14.01 20.18 14.62
CA LEU A 64 -13.79 21.09 15.75
C LEU A 64 -14.85 20.95 16.85
#